data_AF-A0A4Y2CPD9-F1
#
_entry.id   AF-A0A4Y2CPD9-F1
#
_cell.length_a   1.000
_cell.length_b   1.000
_cell.length_c   1.000
_cell.angle_alpha   90.00
_cell.angle_beta   90.00
_cell.angle_gamma   90.00
#
_symmetry.space_group_name_H-M   'P 1'
#
loop_
_entity.id
_entity.type
_entity.pdbx_description
1 polymer ?
#
loop_
_entity_poly.entity_id
_entity_poly.type
_entity_poly.pdbx_seq_one_letter_code
_entity_poly.pdbx_strand_id
1 'polypeptide(L)'
;MIYSVLTSKTPYEPKPRPGSPRVTVIRSDKRIQRMASSQKISVREITRASQLQISKSTVHKRIIESGYMSHSKMARRLPLSKLHISKRLQWARNRMSYSDKWMAVLFSDDKKWNLDGPSGNIK
;
A
#
# COMPACT_ATOMS: atom_id res chain seq x y z
N MET A 1 6.93 -15.96 43.83
CA MET A 1 7.49 -15.96 42.46
C MET A 1 8.98 -16.34 42.40
N ILE A 2 9.66 -16.63 43.51
CA ILE A 2 11.11 -16.94 43.48
C ILE A 2 11.36 -18.43 43.19
N TYR A 3 10.53 -19.33 43.72
CA TYR A 3 10.71 -20.79 43.59
C TYR A 3 10.65 -21.32 42.15
N SER A 4 9.84 -20.73 41.28
CA SER A 4 9.66 -21.18 39.88
C SER A 4 10.84 -20.83 38.97
N VAL A 5 11.62 -19.81 39.32
CA VAL A 5 12.78 -19.35 38.53
C VAL A 5 14.03 -20.16 38.89
N LEU A 6 14.13 -20.64 40.14
CA LEU A 6 15.29 -21.36 40.66
C LEU A 6 15.28 -22.88 40.37
N THR A 7 14.15 -23.45 39.94
CA THR A 7 13.99 -24.90 39.70
C THR A 7 14.10 -25.30 38.22
N SER A 8 14.06 -24.37 37.27
CA SER A 8 14.13 -24.66 35.83
C SER A 8 15.56 -24.60 35.29
N LYS A 9 16.04 -25.69 34.67
CA LYS A 9 17.34 -25.75 33.97
C LYS A 9 17.39 -24.93 32.66
N THR A 10 16.23 -24.45 32.20
CA THR A 10 16.08 -23.61 31.00
C THR A 10 15.72 -22.17 31.39
N PRO A 11 16.11 -21.16 30.61
CA PRO A 11 15.73 -19.78 30.86
C PRO A 11 14.22 -19.63 31.02
N TYR A 12 13.79 -18.90 32.06
CA TYR A 12 12.38 -18.62 32.29
C TYR A 12 11.86 -17.64 31.23
N GLU A 13 11.06 -18.14 30.29
CA GLU A 13 10.31 -17.30 29.36
C GLU A 13 8.89 -17.07 29.89
N PRO A 14 8.59 -15.89 30.46
CA PRO A 14 7.24 -15.60 30.92
C PRO A 14 6.28 -15.60 29.73
N LYS A 15 5.12 -16.23 29.91
CA LYS A 15 4.05 -16.17 28.91
C LYS A 15 3.74 -14.70 28.58
N PRO A 16 3.64 -14.33 27.28
CA PRO A 16 3.30 -12.97 26.91
C PRO A 16 1.95 -12.57 27.50
N ARG A 17 1.86 -11.34 27.97
CA ARG A 17 0.62 -10.81 28.53
C ARG A 17 -0.44 -10.73 27.42
N PRO A 18 -1.71 -11.09 27.70
CA PRO A 18 -2.77 -10.88 26.74
C PRO A 18 -2.90 -9.38 26.43
N GLY A 19 -3.12 -9.06 25.16
CA GLY A 19 -3.37 -7.69 24.73
C GLY A 19 -4.72 -7.17 25.22
N SER A 20 -4.92 -5.85 25.13
CA SER A 20 -6.22 -5.23 25.43
C SER A 20 -7.35 -5.87 24.61
N PRO A 21 -8.55 -6.06 25.20
CA PRO A 21 -9.70 -6.56 24.46
C PRO A 21 -10.02 -5.67 23.25
N ARG A 22 -10.52 -6.30 22.20
CA ARG A 22 -10.89 -5.63 20.96
C ARG A 22 -12.20 -4.86 21.17
N VAL A 23 -12.26 -3.65 20.61
CA VAL A 23 -13.50 -2.87 20.51
C VAL A 23 -14.50 -3.52 19.54
N THR A 24 -14.01 -4.27 18.56
CA THR A 24 -14.83 -4.88 17.52
C THR A 24 -15.13 -6.34 17.79
N VAL A 25 -16.34 -6.75 17.43
CA VAL A 25 -16.80 -8.15 17.42
C VAL A 25 -16.67 -8.76 16.02
N ILE A 26 -16.67 -10.09 15.95
CA ILE A 26 -16.52 -10.84 14.69
C ILE A 26 -17.54 -10.39 13.63
N ARG A 27 -18.78 -10.08 14.05
CA ARG A 27 -19.83 -9.60 13.14
C ARG A 27 -19.52 -8.23 12.54
N SER A 28 -18.99 -7.30 13.33
CA SER A 28 -18.57 -5.99 12.84
C SER A 28 -17.38 -6.10 11.89
N ASP A 29 -16.43 -6.98 12.19
CA ASP A 29 -15.25 -7.19 11.34
C ASP A 29 -15.67 -7.73 9.96
N LYS A 30 -16.58 -8.71 9.92
CA LYS A 30 -17.16 -9.22 8.67
C LYS A 30 -17.91 -8.15 7.88
N ARG A 31 -18.63 -7.24 8.55
CA ARG A 31 -19.31 -6.11 7.89
C ARG A 31 -18.29 -5.16 7.25
N ILE A 32 -17.23 -4.79 7.98
CA ILE A 32 -16.15 -3.94 7.46
C ILE A 32 -15.47 -4.59 6.25
N GLN A 33 -15.14 -5.87 6.35
CA GLN A 33 -14.50 -6.62 5.27
C GLN A 33 -15.39 -6.69 4.02
N ARG A 34 -16.70 -6.97 4.18
CA ARG A 34 -17.65 -7.00 3.07
C ARG A 34 -17.76 -5.64 2.37
N MET A 35 -17.81 -4.55 3.14
CA MET A 35 -17.85 -3.21 2.58
C MET A 35 -16.57 -2.88 1.81
N ALA A 36 -15.40 -3.25 2.37
CA ALA A 36 -14.12 -3.06 1.70
C ALA A 36 -13.98 -3.90 0.42
N SER A 37 -14.48 -5.14 0.41
CA SER A 37 -14.35 -6.04 -0.74
C SER A 37 -15.33 -5.71 -1.88
N SER A 38 -16.58 -5.37 -1.53
CA SER A 38 -17.66 -5.24 -2.51
C SER A 38 -17.81 -3.83 -3.07
N GLN A 39 -17.36 -2.80 -2.33
CA GLN A 39 -17.56 -1.40 -2.71
C GLN A 39 -16.21 -0.72 -2.97
N LYS A 40 -16.16 0.14 -3.99
CA LYS A 40 -14.98 0.98 -4.29
C LYS A 40 -14.97 2.23 -3.41
N ILE A 41 -14.93 2.03 -2.09
CA ILE A 41 -14.99 3.10 -1.10
C ILE A 41 -13.73 3.14 -0.22
N SER A 42 -13.41 4.34 0.27
CA SER A 42 -12.27 4.60 1.14
C SER A 42 -12.52 4.13 2.58
N VAL A 43 -11.44 3.95 3.34
CA VAL A 43 -11.51 3.65 4.78
C VAL A 43 -12.34 4.68 5.56
N ARG A 44 -12.29 5.96 5.15
CA ARG A 44 -13.08 7.04 5.76
C ARG A 44 -14.57 6.83 5.54
N GLU A 45 -14.96 6.46 4.33
CA GLU A 45 -16.36 6.17 3.98
C GLU A 45 -16.84 4.90 4.66
N ILE A 46 -16.02 3.85 4.71
CA ILE A 46 -16.32 2.62 5.47
C ILE A 46 -16.56 2.95 6.93
N THR A 47 -15.73 3.81 7.53
CA THR A 47 -15.91 4.23 8.93
C THR A 47 -17.28 4.89 9.13
N ARG A 48 -17.65 5.84 8.25
CA ARG A 48 -18.97 6.51 8.28
C ARG A 48 -20.13 5.54 8.07
N ALA A 49 -20.05 4.68 7.06
CA ALA A 49 -21.11 3.77 6.67
C ALA A 49 -21.22 2.52 7.58
N SER A 50 -20.17 2.20 8.35
CA SER A 50 -20.22 1.14 9.36
C SER A 50 -21.15 1.49 10.52
N GLN A 51 -21.39 2.79 10.77
CA GLN A 51 -22.15 3.31 11.92
C GLN A 51 -21.63 2.84 13.28
N LEU A 52 -20.35 2.45 13.34
CA LEU A 52 -19.70 2.02 14.57
C LEU A 52 -18.86 3.18 15.13
N GLN A 53 -18.80 3.31 16.45
CA GLN A 53 -17.95 4.28 17.16
C GLN A 53 -16.49 3.81 17.14
N ILE A 54 -15.92 3.72 15.95
CA ILE A 54 -14.61 3.13 15.69
C ILE A 54 -13.76 4.12 14.89
N SER A 55 -12.47 4.19 15.22
CA SER A 55 -11.53 5.03 14.50
C SER A 55 -11.20 4.48 13.10
N LYS A 56 -10.79 5.35 12.18
CA LYS A 56 -10.32 4.98 10.83
C LYS A 56 -9.16 3.99 10.88
N SER A 57 -8.28 4.12 11.88
CA SER A 57 -7.12 3.24 12.03
C SER A 57 -7.54 1.82 12.40
N THR A 58 -8.55 1.65 13.25
CA THR A 58 -9.10 0.33 13.57
C THR A 58 -9.74 -0.31 12.34
N VAL A 59 -10.52 0.44 11.54
CA VAL A 59 -11.08 -0.08 10.27
C VAL A 59 -9.96 -0.55 9.35
N HIS A 60 -8.91 0.25 9.18
CA HIS A 60 -7.76 -0.11 8.37
C HIS A 60 -7.05 -1.39 8.86
N LYS A 61 -6.83 -1.51 10.18
CA LYS A 61 -6.27 -2.75 10.78
C LYS A 61 -7.13 -3.96 10.48
N ARG A 62 -8.47 -3.86 10.59
CA ARG A 62 -9.38 -5.00 10.31
C ARG A 62 -9.36 -5.46 8.85
N ILE A 63 -9.13 -4.54 7.92
CA ILE A 63 -8.98 -4.87 6.50
C ILE A 63 -7.66 -5.62 6.28
N ILE A 64 -6.55 -5.13 6.85
CA ILE A 64 -5.22 -5.77 6.69
C ILE A 64 -5.15 -7.12 7.40
N GLU A 65 -5.61 -7.19 8.66
CA GLU A 65 -5.62 -8.42 9.46
C GLU A 65 -6.45 -9.54 8.82
N SER A 66 -7.38 -9.20 7.93
CA SER A 66 -8.23 -10.19 7.26
C SER A 66 -7.45 -11.12 6.34
N GLY A 67 -6.30 -10.69 5.81
CA GLY A 67 -5.50 -11.46 4.84
C GLY A 67 -6.17 -11.67 3.47
N TYR A 68 -7.46 -11.37 3.32
CA TYR A 68 -8.22 -11.55 2.07
C TYR A 68 -7.93 -10.47 1.02
N MET A 69 -7.46 -9.29 1.44
CA MET A 69 -7.26 -8.15 0.56
C MET A 69 -5.79 -7.73 0.55
N SER A 70 -5.15 -7.81 -0.62
CA SER A 70 -3.76 -7.37 -0.80
C SER A 70 -3.70 -5.86 -1.02
N HIS A 71 -2.81 -5.19 -0.30
CA HIS A 71 -2.50 -3.79 -0.57
C HIS A 71 -1.86 -3.65 -1.96
N SER A 72 -2.46 -2.83 -2.81
CA SER A 72 -1.90 -2.48 -4.11
C SER A 72 -1.77 -0.97 -4.23
N LYS A 73 -0.59 -0.50 -4.65
CA LYS A 73 -0.39 0.91 -4.98
C LYS A 73 -0.95 1.14 -6.38
N MET A 74 -1.77 2.19 -6.54
CA MET A 74 -2.20 2.61 -7.87
C MET A 74 -0.97 2.97 -8.72
N ALA A 75 -0.94 2.43 -9.94
CA ALA A 75 0.08 2.78 -10.91
C ALA A 75 -0.04 4.28 -11.23
N ARG A 76 1.01 5.05 -10.91
CA ARG A 76 1.07 6.50 -11.21
C ARG A 76 1.29 6.81 -12.70
N ARG A 77 1.38 5.78 -13.54
CA ARG A 77 1.73 5.91 -14.96
C ARG A 77 0.50 5.63 -15.80
N LEU A 78 0.35 6.41 -16.88
CA LEU A 78 -0.64 6.09 -17.91
C LEU A 78 -0.34 4.69 -18.47
N PRO A 79 -1.36 3.84 -18.67
CA PRO A 79 -1.15 2.53 -19.25
C PRO A 79 -0.58 2.69 -20.66
N LEU A 80 0.53 2.01 -20.95
CA LEU A 80 1.08 1.97 -22.29
C LEU A 80 0.27 0.97 -23.13
N SER A 81 -0.16 1.39 -24.33
CA SER A 81 -0.74 0.46 -25.29
C SER A 81 0.34 -0.47 -25.84
N LYS A 82 -0.06 -1.62 -26.40
CA LYS A 82 0.87 -2.55 -27.07
C LYS A 82 1.71 -1.84 -28.16
N LEU A 83 1.08 -0.89 -28.88
CA LEU A 83 1.73 -0.08 -29.90
C LEU A 83 2.74 0.92 -29.32
N HIS A 84 2.48 1.52 -28.16
CA HIS A 84 3.48 2.35 -27.48
C HIS A 84 4.69 1.53 -27.05
N ILE A 85 4.46 0.32 -26.53
CA ILE A 85 5.54 -0.58 -26.09
C ILE A 85 6.42 -0.98 -27.29
N SER A 86 5.81 -1.39 -28.41
CA SER A 86 6.58 -1.80 -29.59
C SER A 86 7.41 -0.65 -30.17
N LYS A 87 6.84 0.55 -30.32
CA LYS A 87 7.55 1.73 -30.81
C LYS A 87 8.72 2.12 -29.90
N ARG A 88 8.51 2.13 -28.58
CA ARG A 88 9.57 2.43 -27.61
C ARG A 88 10.69 1.40 -27.64
N LEU A 89 10.35 0.11 -27.74
CA LEU A 89 11.32 -0.98 -27.81
C LEU A 89 12.13 -0.92 -29.10
N GLN A 90 11.49 -0.68 -30.24
CA GLN A 90 12.18 -0.50 -31.52
C GLN A 90 13.09 0.72 -31.48
N TRP A 91 12.61 1.84 -30.93
CA TRP A 91 13.43 3.03 -30.74
C TRP A 91 14.68 2.72 -29.92
N ALA A 92 14.53 2.03 -28.78
CA ALA A 92 15.66 1.65 -27.91
C ALA A 92 16.66 0.73 -28.62
N ARG A 93 16.18 -0.32 -29.32
CA ARG A 93 17.05 -1.22 -30.10
C ARG A 93 17.88 -0.47 -31.13
N ASN A 94 17.26 0.45 -31.85
CA ASN A 94 17.93 1.24 -32.89
C ASN A 94 18.99 2.21 -32.33
N ARG A 95 18.88 2.61 -31.06
CA ARG A 95 19.82 3.54 -30.39
C ARG A 95 20.77 2.83 -29.42
N MET A 96 20.66 1.52 -29.23
CA MET A 96 21.51 0.79 -28.27
C MET A 96 22.98 0.78 -28.68
N SER A 97 23.26 0.81 -29.99
CA SER A 97 24.61 0.87 -30.56
C SER A 97 25.08 2.29 -30.91
N TYR A 98 24.31 3.33 -30.55
CA TYR A 98 24.82 4.69 -30.63
C TYR A 98 25.90 4.82 -29.53
N SER A 99 27.18 4.88 -29.93
CA SER A 99 28.27 5.31 -29.06
C SER A 99 28.46 6.81 -29.25
N ASP A 100 29.44 7.19 -30.06
CA ASP A 100 29.91 8.56 -30.25
C ASP A 100 28.83 9.49 -30.83
N LYS A 101 27.85 8.89 -31.50
CA LYS A 101 26.68 9.59 -32.03
C LYS A 101 25.82 10.24 -30.93
N TRP A 102 25.88 9.79 -29.67
CA TRP A 102 25.20 10.47 -28.56
C TRP A 102 25.78 11.85 -28.27
N MET A 103 27.05 12.10 -28.60
CA MET A 103 27.70 13.40 -28.36
C MET A 103 27.06 14.54 -29.16
N ALA A 104 26.36 14.21 -30.25
CA ALA A 104 25.63 15.17 -31.08
C ALA A 104 24.16 15.35 -30.65
N VAL A 105 23.69 14.64 -29.61
CA VAL A 105 22.28 14.64 -29.20
C VAL A 105 22.11 15.50 -27.94
N LEU A 106 21.34 16.58 -28.07
CA LEU A 106 20.86 17.37 -26.93
C LEU A 106 19.42 16.98 -26.60
N PHE A 107 19.17 16.59 -25.36
CA PHE A 107 17.81 16.34 -24.87
C PHE A 107 17.25 17.60 -24.19
N SER A 108 16.04 17.99 -24.58
CA SER A 108 15.24 19.02 -23.91
C SER A 108 13.84 18.48 -23.62
N ASP A 109 13.24 18.92 -22.52
CA ASP A 109 11.87 18.62 -22.14
C ASP A 109 11.31 19.81 -21.34
N ASP A 110 10.03 20.10 -21.54
CA ASP A 110 9.37 21.20 -20.86
C ASP A 110 8.71 20.70 -19.58
N LYS A 111 9.22 21.16 -18.44
CA LYS A 111 8.61 20.89 -17.14
C LYS A 111 7.91 22.13 -16.61
N LYS A 112 6.64 21.98 -16.26
CA LYS A 112 5.92 23.02 -15.51
C LYS A 112 6.46 23.10 -14.08
N TRP A 113 6.98 24.26 -13.69
CA TRP A 113 7.40 24.56 -12.32
C TRP A 113 6.27 25.29 -11.60
N ASN A 114 5.79 24.71 -10.49
CA ASN A 114 4.89 25.39 -9.55
C ASN A 114 5.67 25.63 -8.26
N LEU A 115 5.60 26.84 -7.70
CA LEU A 115 6.33 27.22 -6.47
C LEU A 115 5.82 26.48 -5.23
N ASP A 116 4.62 25.88 -5.29
CA ASP A 116 3.90 25.28 -4.15
C ASP A 116 4.11 23.76 -3.99
N GLY A 117 5.09 23.17 -4.67
CA GLY A 117 5.47 21.76 -4.51
C GLY A 117 5.14 20.84 -5.69
N PRO A 118 5.52 19.55 -5.62
CA PRO A 118 5.43 18.65 -6.76
C PRO A 118 3.98 18.43 -7.19
N SER A 119 3.66 18.88 -8.40
CA SER A 119 2.38 18.64 -9.07
C SER A 119 2.21 17.14 -9.34
N GLY A 120 1.64 16.42 -8.38
CA GLY A 120 1.09 15.11 -8.62
C GLY A 120 -0.09 15.24 -9.58
N ASN A 121 -0.07 14.52 -10.70
CA ASN A 121 -1.25 14.34 -11.55
C ASN A 121 -2.35 13.67 -10.72
N ILE A 122 -3.21 14.48 -10.12
CA ILE A 122 -4.48 14.04 -9.53
C ILE A 122 -5.40 13.74 -10.72
N LYS A 123 -5.68 12.46 -10.92
CA LYS A 123 -6.79 11.97 -11.73
C LYS A 123 -7.96 11.66 -10.82
#